data_AF-A0A1X9XUR4-F1
#
_entry.id   AF-A0A1X9XUR4-F1
#
_cell.length_a   1.000
_cell.length_b   1.000
_cell.length_c   1.000
_cell.angle_alpha   90.00
_cell.angle_beta   90.00
_cell.angle_gamma   90.00
#
_symmetry.space_group_name_H-M   'P 1'
#
loop_
_entity.id
_entity.type
_entity.pdbx_description
1 polymer ?
#
loop_
_entity_poly.entity_id
_entity_poly.type
_entity_poly.pdbx_seq_one_letter_code
_entity_poly.pdbx_strand_id
1 'polypeptide(L)'
;NAKETGLDLQVVYGGVDYLKQRETLRGGVDLLIGTPGRLIDYFKQGVYGLKRVEVLVIDEADRLFDMGFIKTHPNSDQVSATV
;
A
#
# COMPACT_ATOMS: atom_id res chain seq x y z
N ASN A 1 -15.44 -7.61 -18.57
CA ASN A 1 -15.10 -8.21 -17.26
C ASN A 1 -13.71 -7.76 -16.84
N ALA A 2 -13.40 -7.55 -15.56
CA ALA A 2 -12.06 -7.10 -15.13
C ALA A 2 -10.91 -7.96 -15.70
N LYS A 3 -11.17 -9.26 -15.95
CA LYS A 3 -10.25 -10.20 -16.60
C LYS A 3 -9.86 -9.88 -18.05
N GLU A 4 -10.58 -9.03 -18.75
CA GLU A 4 -10.31 -8.67 -20.15
C GLU A 4 -9.33 -7.50 -20.29
N THR A 5 -8.96 -6.86 -19.18
CA THR A 5 -8.05 -5.71 -19.18
C THR A 5 -6.58 -6.10 -19.30
N GLY A 6 -6.24 -7.37 -19.06
CA GLY A 6 -4.85 -7.85 -19.00
C GLY A 6 -4.07 -7.35 -17.78
N LEU A 7 -4.75 -6.74 -16.80
CA LEU A 7 -4.12 -6.23 -15.59
C LEU A 7 -3.99 -7.32 -14.52
N ASP A 8 -2.89 -7.29 -13.78
CA ASP A 8 -2.65 -8.11 -12.60
C ASP A 8 -3.12 -7.39 -11.33
N LEU A 9 -4.17 -7.94 -10.70
CA LEU A 9 -4.78 -7.40 -9.49
C LEU A 9 -4.42 -8.27 -8.28
N GLN A 10 -4.05 -7.64 -7.17
CA GLN A 10 -3.82 -8.33 -5.89
C GLN A 10 -4.52 -7.62 -4.74
N VAL A 11 -5.00 -8.40 -3.77
CA VAL A 11 -5.64 -7.89 -2.56
C VAL A 11 -4.89 -8.39 -1.33
N VAL A 12 -4.51 -7.47 -0.44
CA VAL A 12 -3.77 -7.79 0.80
C VAL A 12 -4.52 -7.29 2.04
N TYR A 13 -4.73 -8.17 2.99
CA TYR A 13 -5.48 -7.88 4.22
C TYR A 13 -5.08 -8.82 5.35
N GLY A 14 -5.44 -8.43 6.58
CA GLY A 14 -5.15 -9.20 7.80
C GLY A 14 -5.87 -10.56 7.85
N GLY A 15 -5.41 -11.46 8.72
CA GLY A 15 -6.08 -12.76 8.98
C GLY A 15 -5.85 -13.86 7.94
N VAL A 16 -4.96 -13.64 6.96
CA VAL A 16 -4.58 -14.61 5.93
C VAL A 16 -3.08 -14.88 5.95
N ASP A 17 -2.67 -16.01 5.38
CA ASP A 17 -1.27 -16.44 5.31
C ASP A 17 -0.39 -15.37 4.64
N TYR A 18 0.56 -14.86 5.43
CA TYR A 18 1.50 -13.82 5.08
C TYR A 18 2.41 -14.23 3.91
N LEU A 19 2.91 -15.47 3.93
CA LEU A 19 3.86 -15.95 2.92
C LEU A 19 3.17 -16.04 1.55
N LYS A 20 1.92 -16.53 1.53
CA LYS A 20 1.15 -16.64 0.30
C LYS A 20 0.94 -15.28 -0.38
N GLN A 21 0.49 -14.26 0.37
CA GLN A 21 0.28 -12.91 -0.16
C GLN A 21 1.59 -12.24 -0.59
N ARG A 22 2.72 -12.56 0.05
CA ARG A 22 4.02 -12.02 -0.37
C ARG A 22 4.51 -12.64 -1.67
N GLU A 23 4.38 -13.96 -1.82
CA GLU A 23 4.81 -14.64 -3.05
C GLU A 23 3.97 -14.19 -4.26
N THR A 24 2.67 -13.90 -4.09
CA THR A 24 1.85 -13.39 -5.20
C THR A 24 2.30 -12.00 -5.68
N LEU A 25 2.86 -11.16 -4.81
CA LEU A 25 3.37 -9.84 -5.18
C LEU A 25 4.73 -9.87 -5.89
N ARG A 26 5.48 -10.99 -5.81
CA ARG A 26 6.77 -11.12 -6.50
C ARG A 26 6.65 -11.10 -8.02
N GLY A 27 5.49 -11.48 -8.56
CA GLY A 27 5.21 -11.43 -10.00
C GLY A 27 5.02 -10.01 -10.53
N GLY A 28 4.94 -9.00 -9.66
CA GLY A 28 4.44 -7.68 -10.02
C GLY A 28 2.93 -7.58 -9.85
N VAL A 29 2.43 -6.36 -9.84
CA VAL A 29 1.01 -6.03 -9.70
C VAL A 29 0.75 -4.68 -10.34
N ASP A 30 -0.33 -4.57 -11.10
CA ASP A 30 -0.78 -3.30 -11.69
C ASP A 30 -1.70 -2.54 -10.72
N LEU A 31 -2.56 -3.28 -10.00
CA LEU A 31 -3.46 -2.73 -8.99
C LEU A 31 -3.41 -3.53 -7.68
N LEU A 32 -2.88 -2.89 -6.64
CA LEU A 32 -2.83 -3.44 -5.29
C LEU A 32 -3.90 -2.78 -4.41
N ILE A 33 -4.79 -3.59 -3.87
CA ILE A 33 -5.84 -3.14 -2.93
C ILE A 33 -5.53 -3.75 -1.56
N GLY A 34 -5.70 -2.99 -0.48
CA GLY A 34 -5.52 -3.59 0.84
C GLY A 34 -5.93 -2.72 2.00
N THR A 35 -5.95 -3.32 3.19
CA THR A 35 -6.18 -2.55 4.42
C THR A 35 -4.93 -1.72 4.75
N PRO A 36 -5.07 -0.49 5.26
CA PRO A 36 -3.95 0.43 5.47
C PRO A 36 -2.78 -0.21 6.23
N GLY A 37 -3.07 -0.84 7.38
CA GLY A 37 -2.05 -1.49 8.21
C GLY A 37 -1.25 -2.58 7.47
N ARG A 38 -1.89 -3.35 6.59
CA ARG A 38 -1.22 -4.39 5.80
C ARG A 38 -0.38 -3.81 4.67
N LEU A 39 -0.90 -2.79 3.97
CA LEU A 39 -0.14 -2.08 2.93
C LEU A 39 1.14 -1.47 3.50
N ILE A 40 1.03 -0.79 4.65
CA ILE A 40 2.16 -0.18 5.36
C ILE A 40 3.20 -1.23 5.75
N ASP A 41 2.76 -2.35 6.33
CA ASP A 41 3.68 -3.41 6.77
C ASP A 41 4.50 -3.97 5.61
N TYR A 42 3.84 -4.26 4.49
CA TYR A 42 4.48 -4.77 3.28
C TYR A 42 5.43 -3.75 2.65
N PHE A 43 5.06 -2.46 2.66
CA PHE A 43 5.94 -1.38 2.22
C PHE A 43 7.21 -1.28 3.10
N LYS A 44 7.06 -1.29 4.43
CA LYS A 44 8.18 -1.23 5.37
C LYS A 44 9.13 -2.43 5.25
N GLN A 45 8.60 -3.60 4.91
CA GLN A 45 9.39 -4.81 4.68
C GLN A 45 9.99 -4.90 3.27
N GLY A 46 9.71 -3.94 2.38
CA GLY A 46 10.22 -3.92 1.01
C GLY A 46 9.58 -4.96 0.09
N VAL A 47 8.37 -5.44 0.41
CA VAL A 47 7.62 -6.37 -0.44
C VAL A 47 7.24 -5.73 -1.77
N TYR A 48 6.96 -4.42 -1.75
CA TYR A 48 6.78 -3.59 -2.92
C TYR A 48 7.34 -2.18 -2.65
N GLY A 49 7.49 -1.38 -3.71
CA GLY A 49 7.90 0.02 -3.61
C GLY A 49 6.94 0.94 -4.35
N LEU A 50 6.93 2.21 -3.98
CA LEU A 50 6.01 3.22 -4.54
C LEU A 50 6.58 3.97 -5.77
N LYS A 51 7.82 3.68 -6.18
CA LYS A 51 8.53 4.43 -7.25
C LYS A 51 7.81 4.47 -8.61
N ARG A 52 6.89 3.54 -8.88
CA ARG A 52 6.12 3.44 -10.12
C ARG A 52 4.62 3.63 -9.92
N VAL A 53 4.19 4.05 -8.73
CA VAL A 53 2.78 4.31 -8.44
C VAL A 53 2.43 5.65 -9.04
N GLU A 54 1.46 5.66 -9.96
CA GLU A 54 0.93 6.89 -10.57
C GLU A 54 -0.31 7.41 -9.83
N VAL A 55 -1.03 6.50 -9.16
CA VAL A 55 -2.27 6.81 -8.45
C VAL A 55 -2.28 6.05 -7.13
N LEU A 56 -2.50 6.78 -6.04
CA LEU A 56 -2.79 6.22 -4.72
C LEU A 56 -4.16 6.71 -4.25
N VAL A 57 -5.05 5.76 -3.98
CA VAL A 57 -6.34 6.05 -3.34
C VAL A 57 -6.25 5.61 -1.90
N ILE A 58 -6.53 6.56 -1.00
CA ILE A 58 -6.54 6.32 0.43
C ILE A 58 -7.99 6.43 0.90
N ASP A 59 -8.56 5.29 1.30
CA ASP A 59 -9.80 5.27 2.07
C ASP A 59 -9.46 5.37 3.56
N GLU A 60 -10.24 6.13 4.34
CA GLU A 60 -9.97 6.41 5.77
C GLU A 60 -8.65 7.19 6.04
N ALA A 61 -8.44 8.30 5.31
CA ALA A 61 -7.24 9.14 5.44
C ALA A 61 -7.03 9.75 6.84
N ASP A 62 -8.10 9.95 7.58
CA ASP A 62 -8.12 10.38 8.98
C ASP A 62 -7.54 9.32 9.93
N ARG A 63 -7.86 8.04 9.73
CA ARG A 63 -7.23 6.95 10.50
C ARG A 63 -5.74 6.85 10.24
N LEU A 64 -5.30 7.11 9.00
CA LEU A 64 -3.89 7.19 8.68
C LEU A 64 -3.21 8.39 9.36
N PHE A 65 -3.90 9.53 9.48
CA PHE A 65 -3.45 10.67 10.28
C PHE A 65 -3.25 10.26 11.76
N ASP A 66 -4.22 9.58 12.36
CA ASP A 66 -4.16 9.11 13.75
C ASP A 66 -3.05 8.06 13.99
N MET A 67 -2.73 7.25 12.97
CA MET A 67 -1.60 6.32 12.99
C MET A 67 -0.23 7.00 12.80
N GLY A 68 -0.20 8.34 12.66
CA GLY A 68 1.01 9.13 12.53
C GLY A 68 1.60 9.21 11.13
N PHE A 69 0.84 8.84 10.08
CA PHE A 69 1.32 8.89 8.68
C PHE A 69 1.35 10.31 8.10
N ILE A 70 0.57 11.23 8.67
CA ILE A 70 0.52 12.63 8.25
C ILE A 70 0.71 13.48 9.51
N LYS A 71 1.88 14.08 9.70
CA LYS A 71 2.10 15.10 10.74
C LYS A 71 1.86 16.49 10.17
N THR A 72 0.86 17.21 10.67
CA THR A 72 0.58 18.61 10.31
C THR A 72 1.42 19.64 11.09
N HIS A 73 2.56 19.26 11.68
CA HIS A 73 3.42 20.19 12.41
C HIS A 73 4.60 20.72 11.56
N PRO A 74 4.83 22.04 11.55
CA PRO A 74 5.74 22.71 10.61
C PRO A 74 7.25 22.50 10.88
N ASN A 75 7.66 21.81 11.94
CA ASN A 75 9.07 21.62 12.28
C ASN A 75 9.31 20.29 13.01
N SER A 76 9.44 19.19 12.28
CA SER A 76 10.27 18.03 12.66
C SER A 76 10.26 17.01 11.52
N ASP A 77 11.42 16.86 10.89
CA ASP A 77 11.90 15.74 10.07
C ASP A 77 10.90 14.97 9.19
N GLN A 78 11.10 15.20 7.89
CA GLN A 78 10.45 14.62 6.73
C GLN A 78 10.07 13.15 6.86
N VAL A 79 8.77 12.90 6.95
CA VAL A 79 8.15 11.88 6.08
C VAL A 79 7.30 12.64 5.10
N SER A 80 7.94 13.08 4.01
CA SER A 80 7.21 13.51 2.83
C SER A 80 6.49 12.27 2.31
N ALA A 81 5.17 12.22 2.49
CA ALA A 81 4.34 11.44 1.60
C ALA A 81 4.38 12.15 0.23
N THR A 82 5.51 12.06 -0.47
CA THR A 82 5.52 12.21 -1.92
C THR A 82 4.81 10.96 -2.44
N VAL A 83 3.50 11.07 -2.52
CA VAL A 83 2.71 10.34 -3.51
C VAL A 83 2.88 11.09 -4.81
#